data_AF-A0AA38U2H7-F1
#
_entry.id   AF-A0AA38U2H7-F1
#
_cell.length_a   1.000
_cell.length_b   1.000
_cell.length_c   1.000
_cell.angle_alpha   90.00
_cell.angle_beta   90.00
_cell.angle_gamma   90.00
#
_symmetry.space_group_name_H-M   'P 1'
#
loop_
_entity.id
_entity.type
_entity.pdbx_description
1 polymer ?
#
loop_
_entity_poly.entity_id
_entity_poly.type
_entity_poly.pdbx_seq_one_letter_code
_entity_poly.pdbx_strand_id
1 'polypeptide(L)'
;MRRDFTRESIRVFVQRTDCYILFPCAAFNLTTWGFADCQYPTSPDGSFEGMLTKLLFRHFPAYYPARSAYAHFPFLDPVYMQEQLQKRGTADQYIWTRPCPPVAVSTGEVTVIDKYDEVTGGEDLEHSSRPEVEL
;
A
#
# COMPACT_ATOMS: atom_id res chain seq x y z
N MET A 1 -14.63 13.25 38.57
CA MET A 1 -13.55 12.26 38.36
C MET A 1 -13.44 11.97 36.87
N ARG A 2 -12.82 12.88 36.10
CA ARG A 2 -12.52 12.65 34.67
C ARG A 2 -11.30 11.75 34.63
N ARG A 3 -11.45 10.53 34.11
CA ARG A 3 -10.32 9.64 33.87
C ARG A 3 -9.66 10.12 32.59
N ASP A 4 -8.43 10.59 32.70
CA ASP A 4 -7.61 11.01 31.57
C ASP A 4 -7.36 9.78 30.69
N PHE A 5 -8.17 9.65 29.64
CA PHE A 5 -8.09 8.57 28.67
C PHE A 5 -6.95 8.90 27.72
N THR A 6 -5.73 8.56 28.15
CA THR A 6 -4.51 8.77 27.36
C THR A 6 -4.64 8.01 26.03
N ARG A 7 -4.05 8.55 24.95
CA ARG A 7 -4.15 8.01 23.57
C ARG A 7 -3.83 6.51 23.46
N GLU A 8 -3.04 5.97 24.37
CA GLU A 8 -2.72 4.54 24.43
C GLU A 8 -3.88 3.67 24.95
N SER A 9 -4.66 4.19 25.90
CA SER A 9 -5.85 3.51 26.43
C SER A 9 -6.97 3.37 25.38
N ILE A 10 -7.05 4.29 24.41
CA ILE A 10 -7.98 4.21 23.27
C ILE A 10 -7.59 3.06 22.33
N ARG A 11 -6.30 2.91 22.01
CA ARG A 11 -5.83 1.86 21.08
C ARG A 11 -6.17 0.47 21.61
N VAL A 12 -5.82 0.19 22.86
CA VAL A 12 -6.09 -1.11 23.51
C VAL A 12 -7.59 -1.41 23.59
N PHE A 13 -8.43 -0.38 23.71
CA PHE A 13 -9.89 -0.55 23.72
C PHE A 13 -10.42 -0.98 22.35
N VAL A 14 -10.01 -0.33 21.25
CA VAL A 14 -10.51 -0.66 19.89
C VAL A 14 -10.22 -2.11 19.52
N GLN A 15 -9.01 -2.62 19.76
CA GLN A 15 -8.71 -4.03 19.47
C GLN A 15 -9.55 -5.00 20.29
N ARG A 16 -9.89 -4.66 21.54
CA ARG A 16 -10.67 -5.52 22.43
C ARG A 16 -12.19 -5.42 22.22
N THR A 17 -12.68 -4.28 21.76
CA THR A 17 -14.12 -4.05 21.56
C THR A 17 -14.58 -4.32 20.14
N ASP A 18 -13.67 -4.44 19.18
CA ASP A 18 -14.04 -4.97 17.88
C ASP A 18 -14.35 -6.46 18.04
N CYS A 19 -15.62 -6.79 17.84
CA CYS A 19 -16.12 -8.15 18.01
C CYS A 19 -15.49 -9.13 17.01
N TYR A 20 -14.72 -8.67 16.01
CA TYR A 20 -14.08 -9.50 14.99
C TYR A 20 -12.57 -9.65 15.12
N ILE A 21 -11.89 -8.91 16.00
CA ILE A 21 -10.42 -8.87 16.05
C ILE A 21 -9.83 -9.92 17.01
N LEU A 22 -10.33 -10.05 18.23
CA LEU A 22 -9.70 -10.89 19.27
C LEU A 22 -10.43 -12.21 19.56
N PHE A 23 -11.77 -12.17 19.66
CA PHE A 23 -12.55 -13.35 20.09
C PHE A 23 -13.01 -14.29 18.97
N PRO A 24 -13.25 -13.86 17.71
CA PRO A 24 -13.64 -14.78 16.66
C PRO A 24 -12.57 -15.06 15.62
N CYS A 25 -11.29 -14.69 15.85
CA CYS A 25 -10.20 -15.21 15.03
C CYS A 25 -9.92 -16.68 15.39
N ALA A 26 -10.93 -17.52 15.21
CA ALA A 26 -10.93 -18.96 15.41
C ALA A 26 -11.57 -19.59 14.19
N ALA A 27 -11.10 -20.79 13.81
CA ALA A 27 -11.63 -21.53 12.65
C ALA A 27 -13.15 -21.74 12.71
N PHE A 28 -13.76 -21.72 13.90
CA PHE A 28 -15.20 -21.79 14.09
C PHE A 28 -15.97 -20.62 13.45
N ASN A 29 -15.46 -19.39 13.55
CA ASN A 29 -16.16 -18.20 13.05
C ASN A 29 -15.68 -17.76 11.65
N LEU A 30 -14.41 -18.01 11.29
CA LEU A 30 -13.81 -17.59 10.02
C LEU A 30 -13.76 -18.70 8.96
N THR A 31 -14.29 -19.89 9.25
CA THR A 31 -14.00 -21.15 8.55
C THR A 31 -12.51 -21.51 8.60
N THR A 32 -12.16 -22.79 8.42
CA THR A 32 -10.75 -23.22 8.40
C THR A 32 -9.95 -22.49 7.32
N TRP A 33 -10.56 -22.18 6.18
CA TRP A 33 -9.90 -21.47 5.09
C TRP A 33 -9.61 -20.01 5.44
N GLY A 34 -10.59 -19.27 5.97
CA GLY A 34 -10.39 -17.87 6.37
C GLY A 34 -9.43 -17.73 7.54
N PHE A 35 -9.47 -18.66 8.51
CA PHE A 35 -8.51 -18.68 9.60
C PHE A 35 -7.08 -18.99 9.12
N ALA A 36 -6.91 -19.89 8.15
CA ALA A 36 -5.61 -20.13 7.52
C ALA A 36 -5.13 -18.92 6.70
N ASP A 37 -6.04 -18.13 6.13
CA ASP A 37 -5.67 -16.96 5.32
C ASP A 37 -5.19 -15.78 6.17
N CYS A 38 -5.80 -15.58 7.35
CA CYS A 38 -5.39 -14.58 8.34
C CYS A 38 -4.12 -14.98 9.12
N GLN A 39 -3.77 -16.27 9.08
CA GLN A 39 -2.56 -16.74 9.73
C GLN A 39 -1.31 -16.30 8.98
N TYR A 40 -0.29 -16.07 9.79
CA TYR A 40 1.02 -15.74 9.33
C TYR A 40 1.63 -16.89 8.51
N PRO A 41 2.23 -16.63 7.33
CA PRO A 41 2.90 -17.67 6.58
C PRO A 41 4.08 -18.18 7.39
N THR A 42 4.13 -19.49 7.63
CA THR A 42 5.23 -20.15 8.34
C THR A 42 6.48 -20.27 7.46
N SER A 43 6.34 -20.13 6.14
CA SER A 43 7.46 -20.14 5.19
C SER A 43 8.02 -18.73 4.99
N PRO A 44 9.35 -18.56 4.90
CA PRO A 44 9.96 -17.26 4.63
C PRO A 44 9.61 -16.81 3.21
N ASP A 45 8.83 -15.75 3.11
CA ASP A 45 8.31 -15.17 1.87
C ASP A 45 9.16 -14.00 1.35
N GLY A 46 10.27 -13.67 2.03
CA GLY A 46 11.13 -12.54 1.69
C GLY A 46 10.57 -11.16 2.08
N SER A 47 9.35 -11.09 2.59
CA SER A 47 8.67 -9.83 2.89
C SER A 47 8.94 -9.27 4.29
N PHE A 48 9.90 -9.88 5.01
CA PHE A 48 9.92 -9.86 6.48
C PHE A 48 8.51 -9.98 7.01
N GLU A 49 7.88 -11.09 6.61
CA GLU A 49 6.73 -11.58 7.33
C GLU A 49 5.41 -10.79 6.98
N GLY A 50 5.41 -9.64 6.30
CA GLY A 50 4.18 -8.84 6.05
C GLY A 50 3.03 -9.49 5.25
N MET A 51 1.77 -9.34 5.72
CA MET A 51 0.55 -9.88 5.05
C MET A 51 0.19 -9.19 3.72
N LEU A 52 0.65 -7.97 3.52
CA LEU A 52 0.24 -7.16 2.37
C LEU A 52 0.78 -7.74 1.05
N THR A 53 1.93 -8.40 1.10
CA THR A 53 2.61 -8.98 -0.05
C THR A 53 1.80 -10.16 -0.60
N LYS A 54 1.24 -10.98 0.30
CA LYS A 54 0.29 -12.04 -0.01
C LYS A 54 -0.94 -11.51 -0.76
N LEU A 55 -1.49 -10.36 -0.35
CA LEU A 55 -2.62 -9.72 -1.04
C LEU A 55 -2.22 -9.24 -2.44
N LEU A 56 -1.06 -8.59 -2.57
CA LEU A 56 -0.57 -8.09 -3.85
C LEU A 56 -0.33 -9.22 -4.86
N PHE A 57 0.33 -10.30 -4.45
CA PHE A 57 0.55 -11.44 -5.34
C PHE A 57 -0.74 -12.20 -5.70
N ARG A 58 -1.74 -12.19 -4.81
CA ARG A 58 -3.04 -12.82 -5.07
C ARG A 58 -3.88 -12.05 -6.09
N HIS A 59 -3.91 -10.72 -5.99
CA HIS A 59 -4.76 -9.90 -6.84
C HIS A 59 -4.06 -9.39 -8.10
N PHE A 60 -2.73 -9.21 -8.05
CA PHE A 60 -1.95 -8.63 -9.13
C PHE A 60 -0.73 -9.47 -9.53
N PRO A 61 -0.90 -10.77 -9.83
CA PRO A 61 0.22 -11.65 -10.18
C PRO A 61 0.94 -11.22 -11.46
N ALA A 62 0.24 -10.56 -12.40
CA ALA A 62 0.80 -10.11 -13.67
C ALA A 62 1.59 -8.79 -13.57
N TYR A 63 1.36 -8.00 -12.51
CA TYR A 63 2.02 -6.69 -12.33
C TYR A 63 3.33 -6.81 -11.55
N TYR A 64 3.40 -7.77 -10.63
CA TYR A 64 4.53 -7.93 -9.73
C TYR A 64 5.23 -9.26 -9.98
N PRO A 65 6.51 -9.26 -10.43
CA PRO A 65 7.28 -10.50 -10.48
C PRO A 65 7.48 -11.05 -9.05
N ALA A 66 7.63 -12.37 -8.93
CA ALA A 66 7.66 -13.07 -7.64
C ALA A 66 8.74 -12.59 -6.64
N ARG A 67 9.80 -11.93 -7.12
CA ARG A 67 10.89 -11.37 -6.31
C ARG A 67 10.92 -9.84 -6.31
N SER A 68 9.80 -9.20 -6.66
CA SER A 68 9.70 -7.74 -6.75
C SER A 68 9.85 -7.08 -5.38
N ALA A 69 10.86 -6.21 -5.22
CA ALA A 69 11.03 -5.42 -4.01
C ALA A 69 9.79 -4.55 -3.71
N TYR A 70 9.13 -4.04 -4.75
CA TYR A 70 7.91 -3.23 -4.63
C TYR A 70 6.69 -4.02 -4.14
N ALA A 71 6.64 -5.32 -4.42
CA ALA A 71 5.59 -6.18 -3.87
C ALA A 71 5.87 -6.56 -2.42
N HIS A 72 7.15 -6.80 -2.10
CA HIS A 72 7.56 -7.16 -0.74
C HIS A 72 7.50 -5.95 0.22
N PHE A 73 7.75 -4.74 -0.27
CA PHE A 73 7.87 -3.51 0.52
C PHE A 73 7.11 -2.34 -0.12
N PRO A 74 5.77 -2.38 -0.18
CA PRO A 74 4.98 -1.45 -1.01
C PRO A 74 4.94 -0.01 -0.51
N PHE A 75 5.16 0.24 0.78
CA PHE A 75 5.11 1.58 1.39
C PHE A 75 6.47 2.07 1.89
N LEU A 76 7.54 1.35 1.57
CA LEU A 76 8.88 1.73 1.94
C LEU A 76 9.59 2.32 0.74
N ASP A 77 10.48 3.27 1.00
CA ASP A 77 11.33 3.83 -0.04
C ASP A 77 12.29 2.72 -0.55
N PRO A 78 12.22 2.36 -1.84
CA PRO A 78 13.05 1.29 -2.40
C PRO A 78 14.56 1.61 -2.29
N VAL A 79 14.97 2.87 -2.36
CA VAL A 79 16.39 3.26 -2.27
C VAL A 79 16.91 2.97 -0.87
N TYR A 80 16.19 3.45 0.16
CA TYR A 80 16.52 3.18 1.55
C TYR A 80 16.53 1.67 1.85
N MET A 81 15.51 0.94 1.38
CA MET A 81 15.41 -0.50 1.61
C MET A 81 16.53 -1.28 0.94
N GLN A 82 16.95 -0.87 -0.25
CA GLN A 82 18.08 -1.47 -0.96
C GLN A 82 19.37 -1.32 -0.16
N GLU A 83 19.67 -0.13 0.37
CA GLU A 83 20.85 0.09 1.22
C GLU A 83 20.82 -0.76 2.50
N GLN A 84 19.66 -0.86 3.15
CA GLN A 84 19.53 -1.66 4.37
C GLN A 84 19.68 -3.17 4.09
N LEU A 85 19.14 -3.65 2.97
CA LEU A 85 19.26 -5.05 2.55
C LEU A 85 20.65 -5.39 2.02
N GLN A 86 21.38 -4.43 1.43
CA GLN A 86 22.78 -4.58 1.05
C GLN A 86 23.65 -4.77 2.29
N LYS A 87 23.43 -3.98 3.35
CA LYS A 87 24.12 -4.16 4.65
C LYS A 87 23.87 -5.54 5.27
N ARG A 88 22.72 -6.15 4.98
CA ARG A 88 22.34 -7.49 5.45
C ARG A 88 22.76 -8.62 4.48
N GLY A 89 23.32 -8.28 3.31
CA GLY A 89 23.75 -9.26 2.31
C GLY A 89 22.60 -9.97 1.59
N THR A 90 21.39 -9.42 1.60
CA THR A 90 20.19 -10.04 1.00
C THR A 90 19.58 -9.22 -0.14
N ALA A 91 20.19 -8.11 -0.55
CA ALA A 91 19.68 -7.25 -1.63
C ALA A 91 19.57 -7.96 -2.98
N ASP A 92 20.47 -8.91 -3.27
CA ASP A 92 20.46 -9.71 -4.52
C ASP A 92 19.26 -10.66 -4.59
N GLN A 93 18.55 -10.84 -3.47
CA GLN A 93 17.35 -11.65 -3.44
C GLN A 93 16.15 -10.95 -4.11
N TYR A 94 16.22 -9.64 -4.34
CA TYR A 94 15.10 -8.84 -4.82
C TYR A 94 15.38 -8.19 -6.17
N ILE A 95 14.30 -7.98 -6.91
CA ILE A 95 14.28 -7.24 -8.17
C ILE A 95 13.84 -5.81 -7.84
N TRP A 96 14.75 -4.86 -8.10
CA TRP A 96 14.59 -3.44 -7.76
C TRP A 96 14.01 -2.60 -8.91
N THR A 97 13.70 -3.21 -10.05
CA THR A 97 13.08 -2.51 -11.17
C THR A 97 11.62 -2.18 -10.88
N ARG A 98 11.21 -0.96 -11.21
CA ARG A 98 9.81 -0.53 -11.07
C ARG A 98 8.89 -1.44 -11.91
N PRO A 99 7.81 -2.00 -11.33
CA PRO A 99 6.89 -2.86 -12.07
C PRO A 99 6.20 -2.07 -13.19
N CYS A 100 6.20 -2.64 -14.39
CA CYS A 100 5.51 -2.11 -15.57
C CYS A 100 4.18 -2.86 -15.72
N PRO A 101 3.07 -2.18 -16.08
CA PRO A 101 1.82 -2.88 -16.39
C PRO A 101 2.03 -3.90 -17.52
N PRO A 102 1.37 -5.08 -17.44
CA PRO A 102 1.48 -6.10 -18.49
C PRO A 102 0.92 -5.59 -19.82
N VAL A 103 1.60 -5.91 -20.93
CA VAL A 103 1.34 -5.41 -22.29
C VAL A 103 -0.10 -5.63 -22.80
N ALA A 104 -0.88 -6.52 -22.18
CA ALA A 104 -2.25 -6.85 -22.60
C ALA A 104 -3.36 -5.97 -22.00
N VAL A 105 -3.08 -5.12 -21.01
CA VAL A 105 -4.05 -4.09 -20.60
C VAL A 105 -3.89 -2.91 -21.55
N SER A 106 -4.88 -2.70 -22.43
CA SER A 106 -5.07 -1.45 -23.18
C SER A 106 -5.38 -0.33 -22.19
N THR A 107 -4.36 0.06 -21.46
CA THR A 107 -4.31 1.24 -20.64
C THR A 107 -4.42 2.37 -21.64
N GLY A 108 -5.60 2.96 -21.76
CA GLY A 108 -5.77 4.19 -22.51
C GLY A 108 -4.67 5.14 -22.05
N GLU A 109 -3.80 5.49 -23.00
CA GLU A 109 -2.76 6.51 -22.93
C GLU A 109 -2.49 7.08 -21.53
N VAL A 110 -1.72 6.34 -20.71
CA VAL A 110 -1.19 6.91 -19.47
C VAL A 110 0.02 7.75 -19.85
N THR A 111 -0.23 9.03 -20.09
CA THR A 111 0.81 10.06 -20.06
C THR A 111 1.18 10.31 -18.60
N VAL A 112 2.41 9.95 -18.23
CA VAL A 112 2.99 10.40 -16.97
C VAL A 112 3.27 11.90 -17.13
N ILE A 113 2.43 12.72 -16.52
CA ILE A 113 2.57 14.18 -16.56
C ILE A 113 3.54 14.56 -15.43
N ASP A 114 4.76 14.94 -15.82
CA ASP A 114 5.81 15.35 -14.87
C ASP A 114 5.62 16.81 -14.38
N LYS A 115 4.75 17.60 -15.03
CA LYS A 115 4.40 18.99 -14.66
C LYS A 115 2.97 19.37 -15.03
N TYR A 116 2.31 20.13 -14.14
CA TYR A 116 0.91 20.57 -14.27
C TYR A 116 0.58 21.41 -15.52
N ASP A 117 1.56 22.03 -16.17
CA ASP A 117 1.34 22.97 -17.26
C ASP A 117 0.90 22.29 -18.58
N GLU A 118 1.05 20.97 -18.70
CA GLU A 118 0.71 20.21 -19.91
C GLU A 118 -0.75 19.73 -19.96
N VAL A 119 -1.54 19.97 -18.90
CA VAL A 119 -2.96 19.57 -18.83
C VAL A 119 -3.89 20.57 -19.54
N THR A 120 -3.48 21.81 -19.73
CA THR A 120 -4.25 22.80 -20.48
C THR A 120 -3.93 22.72 -21.97
N GLY A 121 -4.59 21.78 -22.65
CA GLY A 121 -4.87 21.94 -24.08
C GLY A 121 -5.58 23.28 -24.29
N GLY A 122 -5.13 24.04 -25.30
CA GLY A 122 -5.43 25.46 -25.46
C GLY A 122 -6.93 25.80 -25.48
N GLU A 123 -7.38 26.38 -24.39
CA GLU A 123 -8.55 27.25 -24.34
C GLU A 123 -8.17 28.51 -23.57
N ASP A 124 -7.93 29.57 -24.33
CA ASP A 124 -7.56 30.89 -23.85
C ASP A 124 -8.77 31.50 -23.11
N LEU A 125 -8.80 31.41 -21.78
CA LEU A 125 -9.77 32.15 -20.98
C LEU A 125 -9.14 33.43 -20.46
N GLU A 126 -9.13 34.45 -21.33
CA GLU A 126 -9.21 35.83 -20.88
C GLU A 126 -10.47 36.00 -20.01
N HIS A 127 -10.30 36.10 -18.70
CA HIS A 127 -11.29 36.78 -17.86
C HIS A 127 -10.62 37.89 -17.06
N SER A 128 -10.41 38.98 -17.80
CA SER A 128 -10.70 40.35 -17.39
C SER A 128 -10.93 40.54 -15.89
N SER A 129 -9.97 41.22 -15.27
CA SER A 129 -10.13 42.06 -14.09
C SER A 129 -11.51 42.71 -14.03
N ARG A 130 -12.24 42.52 -12.92
CA ARG A 130 -13.21 43.52 -12.45
C ARG A 130 -13.15 43.68 -10.94
N PRO A 131 -13.25 44.94 -10.45
CA PRO A 131 -12.86 45.33 -9.11
C PRO A 131 -13.95 45.09 -8.07
N GLU A 132 -13.48 45.05 -6.83
CA GLU A 132 -14.19 45.13 -5.56
C GLU A 132 -15.32 46.17 -5.59
N VAL A 133 -16.53 45.79 -5.15
CA VAL A 133 -17.61 46.72 -4.82
C VAL A 133 -18.27 46.25 -3.52
N GLU A 134 -18.09 47.06 -2.48
CA GLU A 134 -18.81 47.03 -1.20
C GLU A 134 -20.34 47.09 -1.40
N LEU A 135 -21.09 46.32 -0.60
CA LEU A 135 -22.24 46.75 0.21
C LEU A 135 -22.50 45.73 1.34
#